data_AF-A0A414KK99-F1
#
_entry.id   AF-A0A414KK99-F1
#
_cell.length_a   1.000
_cell.length_b   1.000
_cell.length_c   1.000
_cell.angle_alpha   90.00
_cell.angle_beta   90.00
_cell.angle_gamma   90.00
#
_symmetry.space_group_name_H-M   'P 1'
#
loop_
_entity.id
_entity.type
_entity.pdbx_description
1 polymer ?
#
loop_
_entity_poly.entity_id
_entity_poly.type
_entity_poly.pdbx_seq_one_letter_code
_entity_poly.pdbx_strand_id
1 'polypeptide(L)' 'MDKTLYNASGCKDKTAHDAICAANKTQVFRSDWTPRDADADMFVKMVKRLARGFGFKLCDRIRFEDPATGKKYV' A
#
# COMPACT_ATOMS: atom_id res chain seq x y z
N MET A 1 -29.12 -11.34 -7.45
CA MET A 1 -28.44 -12.46 -6.76
C MET A 1 -26.95 -12.17 -6.73
N ASP A 2 -26.33 -12.20 -5.55
CA ASP A 2 -24.88 -11.99 -5.43
C ASP A 2 -24.14 -13.22 -5.97
N LYS A 3 -23.44 -13.02 -7.10
CA LYS A 3 -22.73 -14.09 -7.82
C LYS A 3 -21.45 -14.53 -7.11
N THR A 4 -20.96 -13.74 -6.15
CA THR A 4 -19.73 -14.06 -5.40
C THR A 4 -19.94 -15.20 -4.41
N LEU A 5 -21.19 -15.51 -4.06
CA LEU A 5 -21.54 -16.57 -3.12
C LEU A 5 -21.54 -17.98 -3.72
N TYR A 6 -21.32 -18.12 -5.03
CA TYR A 6 -21.49 -19.39 -5.74
C TYR A 6 -20.20 -19.80 -6.47
N ASN A 7 -19.87 -21.09 -6.42
CA ASN A 7 -18.77 -21.65 -7.20
C ASN A 7 -19.16 -21.89 -8.67
N ALA A 8 -18.20 -22.33 -9.49
CA ALA A 8 -18.41 -22.56 -10.92
C ALA A 8 -19.48 -23.62 -11.24
N SER A 9 -19.85 -24.45 -10.26
CA SER A 9 -20.92 -25.45 -10.35
C SER A 9 -22.28 -24.92 -9.90
N GLY A 10 -22.38 -23.64 -9.49
CA GLY A 10 -23.63 -22.99 -9.07
C GLY A 10 -24.06 -23.32 -7.64
N CYS A 11 -23.19 -23.92 -6.83
CA CYS A 11 -23.45 -24.21 -5.41
C CYS A 11 -22.95 -23.06 -4.54
N LYS A 12 -23.68 -22.77 -3.44
CA LYS A 12 -23.21 -21.77 -2.46
C LYS A 12 -21.90 -22.23 -1.85
N ASP A 13 -20.87 -21.41 -1.97
CA ASP A 13 -19.51 -21.73 -1.56
C ASP A 13 -18.90 -20.54 -0.83
N LYS A 14 -18.79 -20.70 0.49
CA LYS A 14 -18.21 -19.68 1.36
C LYS A 14 -16.71 -19.49 1.09
N THR A 15 -16.00 -20.54 0.69
CA THR A 15 -14.57 -20.47 0.37
C THR A 15 -14.35 -19.70 -0.92
N ALA A 16 -15.18 -19.93 -1.95
CA ALA A 16 -15.13 -19.16 -3.19
C ALA A 16 -15.48 -17.68 -2.94
N HIS A 17 -16.50 -17.41 -2.13
CA HIS A 17 -16.87 -16.06 -1.72
C HIS A 17 -15.74 -15.37 -0.95
N ASP A 18 -15.16 -16.05 0.05
CA ASP A 18 -14.09 -15.48 0.86
C ASP A 18 -12.82 -15.27 0.01
N ALA A 19 -12.56 -16.13 -0.97
CA ALA A 19 -11.48 -15.93 -1.95
C ALA A 19 -11.73 -14.73 -2.88
N ILE A 20 -12.97 -14.52 -3.36
CA ILE A 20 -13.35 -13.35 -4.17
C ILE A 20 -13.31 -12.07 -3.33
N CYS A 21 -13.83 -12.09 -2.10
CA CYS A 21 -13.77 -10.97 -1.17
C CYS A 21 -12.32 -10.67 -0.74
N ALA A 22 -11.49 -11.69 -0.54
CA ALA A 22 -10.06 -11.52 -0.27
C ALA A 22 -9.33 -10.99 -1.51
N ALA A 23 -9.68 -11.46 -2.71
CA ALA A 23 -9.19 -10.94 -3.98
C ALA A 23 -9.60 -9.47 -4.19
N ASN A 24 -10.81 -9.07 -3.80
CA ASN A 24 -11.25 -7.68 -3.80
C ASN A 24 -10.49 -6.84 -2.74
N LYS A 25 -10.15 -7.42 -1.58
CA LYS A 25 -9.28 -6.78 -0.58
C LYS A 25 -7.82 -6.69 -1.03
N THR A 26 -7.32 -7.62 -1.85
CA THR A 26 -5.99 -7.54 -2.48
C THR A 26 -6.00 -6.78 -3.82
N GLN A 27 -7.18 -6.54 -4.40
CA GLN A 27 -7.48 -5.52 -5.40
C GLN A 27 -7.67 -4.13 -4.79
N VAL A 28 -7.12 -3.87 -3.60
CA VAL A 28 -6.35 -2.63 -3.43
C VAL A 28 -5.09 -2.77 -4.29
N PHE A 29 -5.34 -2.85 -5.59
CA PHE A 29 -4.35 -2.91 -6.63
C PHE A 29 -3.58 -1.61 -6.48
N ARG A 30 -2.26 -1.78 -6.32
CA ARG A 30 -1.21 -0.78 -6.42
C ARG A 30 -1.24 -0.04 -7.77
N SER A 31 -2.39 0.53 -8.12
CA SER A 31 -2.63 1.33 -9.31
C SER A 31 -2.19 2.77 -9.09
N ASP A 32 -2.17 3.22 -7.83
CA ASP A 32 -1.60 4.51 -7.41
C ASP A 32 -0.10 4.44 -7.06
N TRP A 33 0.55 3.28 -7.20
CA TRP A 33 1.97 3.14 -6.89
C TRP A 33 2.80 3.55 -8.10
N THR A 34 3.33 4.76 -8.02
CA THR A 34 4.15 5.38 -9.05
C THR A 34 5.63 5.11 -8.76
N PRO A 35 6.53 5.24 -9.75
CA PRO A 35 7.98 5.25 -9.49
C PRO A 35 8.39 6.28 -8.42
N ARG A 36 7.67 7.41 -8.30
CA ARG A 36 7.90 8.41 -7.25
C ARG A 36 7.64 7.87 -5.85
N ASP A 37 6.78 6.87 -5.68
CA ASP A 37 6.60 6.19 -4.40
C ASP A 37 7.85 5.40 -3.97
N ALA A 38 8.57 4.83 -4.92
CA ALA A 38 9.84 4.14 -4.65
C ALA A 38 10.95 5.15 -4.29
N ASP A 39 11.03 6.26 -5.02
CA ASP A 39 11.98 7.35 -4.73
C ASP A 39 11.72 7.97 -3.35
N ALA A 40 10.44 8.18 -3.02
CA ALA A 40 9.98 8.65 -1.72
C ALA A 40 10.44 7.73 -0.58
N ASP A 41 10.22 6.42 -0.69
CA ASP A 41 10.66 5.46 0.33
C ASP A 41 12.20 5.41 0.44
N MET A 42 12.91 5.51 -0.68
CA MET A 42 14.37 5.59 -0.71
C MET A 42 14.88 6.84 0.01
N PHE A 43 14.24 7.98 -0.21
CA PHE A 43 14.57 9.25 0.46
C PHE A 43 14.43 9.14 1.98
N VAL A 44 13.30 8.60 2.47
CA VAL A 44 13.07 8.39 3.91
C VAL A 44 14.14 7.48 4.51
N LYS A 45 14.51 6.39 3.81
CA LYS A 45 15.57 5.48 4.23
C LYS A 45 16.93 6.19 4.31
N MET A 46 17.25 7.03 3.35
CA MET A 46 18.49 7.81 3.33
C MET A 46 18.55 8.79 4.51
N VAL A 47 17.48 9.57 4.75
CA VAL A 47 17.43 10.51 5.88
C VAL A 47 17.55 9.78 7.23
N LYS A 48 16.85 8.65 7.39
CA LYS A 48 16.97 7.81 8.59
C LYS A 48 18.38 7.25 8.79
N ARG A 49 19.06 6.85 7.71
CA ARG A 49 20.45 6.38 7.76
C ARG A 49 21.40 7.51 8.16
N LEU A 50 21.19 8.70 7.60
CA LEU A 50 22.01 9.88 7.86
C LEU A 50 21.85 10.37 9.31
N ALA A 51 20.61 10.49 9.81
CA ALA A 51 20.33 10.86 11.20
C ALA A 51 21.03 9.91 12.19
N ARG A 52 20.95 8.60 11.95
CA ARG A 52 21.67 7.59 12.74
C ARG A 52 23.19 7.74 12.65
N GLY A 53 23.72 8.02 11.46
CA GLY A 53 25.16 8.22 11.24
C GLY A 53 25.72 9.42 12.01
N PHE A 54 24.93 10.48 12.17
CA PHE A 54 25.28 11.67 12.94
C PHE A 54 24.92 11.59 14.43
N GLY A 55 24.34 10.49 14.91
CA GLY A 55 23.92 10.34 16.31
C GLY A 55 22.63 11.09 16.68
N PHE A 56 21.87 11.59 15.71
CA PHE A 56 20.59 12.24 15.95
C PHE A 56 19.46 11.23 16.10
N LYS A 57 18.55 11.51 17.03
CA LYS A 57 17.28 10.81 17.17
C LYS A 57 16.21 11.57 16.38
N LEU A 58 15.53 10.88 15.47
CA LEU A 58 14.33 11.42 14.82
C LEU A 58 13.20 11.46 15.85
N CYS A 59 12.74 12.65 16.20
CA CYS A 59 11.64 12.84 17.15
C CYS A 59 10.28 12.52 16.54
N ASP A 60 10.11 12.79 15.23
CA ASP A 60 8.85 12.66 14.51
C ASP A 60 9.01 11.91 13.17
N ARG A 61 7.88 11.63 12.51
CA ARG A 61 7.84 11.07 11.15
C ARG A 61 8.22 12.12 10.12
N ILE A 62 8.99 11.71 9.11
CA ILE A 62 9.43 12.58 8.01
C ILE A 62 8.28 12.66 7.02
N ARG A 63 7.64 13.83 6.94
CA ARG A 63 6.54 14.07 6.00
C ARG A 63 7.02 14.89 4.82
N PHE A 64 6.64 14.48 3.62
CA PHE A 64 6.93 15.21 2.40
C PHE A 64 5.80 15.01 1.41
N GLU A 65 5.61 16.01 0.55
CA GLU A 65 4.54 16.04 -0.42
C GLU A 65 5.18 16.07 -1.81
N ASP A 66 4.68 15.25 -2.71
CA ASP A 66 5.03 15.36 -4.12
C ASP A 66 4.21 16.50 -4.75
N PRO A 67 4.86 17.62 -5.14
CA PRO A 67 4.16 18.77 -5.69
C PRO A 67 3.47 18.48 -7.02
N ALA A 68 3.86 17.42 -7.74
CA ALA A 68 3.24 17.05 -9.01
C ALA A 68 1.91 16.31 -8.83
N THR A 69 1.76 15.55 -7.74
CA THR A 69 0.60 14.66 -7.51
C THR A 69 -0.22 15.05 -6.27
N GLY A 70 0.30 15.95 -5.42
CA GLY A 70 -0.26 16.26 -4.11
C GLY A 70 -0.16 15.10 -3.10
N LYS A 71 0.54 14.02 -3.47
CA LYS A 71 0.65 12.80 -2.66
C LYS A 71 1.57 13.04 -1.48
N LYS A 72 1.11 12.69 -0.28
CA LYS A 72 1.87 12.84 0.96
C LYS A 72 2.48 11.51 1.39
N TYR A 73 3.76 11.56 1.71
CA TYR A 73 4.57 10.45 2.18
C TYR A 73 4.99 10.70 3.62
N VAL A 74 5.15 9.63 4.39
CA VAL A 74 5.36 9.64 5.86
C VAL A 74 6.38 8.58 6.28
#